data_AF-A0A526YVF3-F1
#
_entry.id   AF-A0A526YVF3-F1
#
_cell.length_a   1.000
_cell.length_b   1.000
_cell.length_c   1.000
_cell.angle_alpha   90.00
_cell.angle_beta   90.00
_cell.angle_gamma   90.00
#
_symmetry.space_group_name_H-M   'P 1'
#
loop_
_entity.id
_entity.type
_entity.pdbx_description
1 polymer ?
#
loop_
_entity_poly.entity_id
_entity_poly.type
_entity_poly.pdbx_seq_one_letter_code
_entity_poly.pdbx_strand_id
1 'polypeptide(L)'
;MARSAKQPKAVKRRGNAFQRSAVALGSKISRNPVLVGGSTAFLVTLFYVSANALWYQPFPHAGAFFATRSMEGFPRAGADEPETTINIVRPDPAPIKSDPVVEQVQGILKDLDFYSGTVDGISGPNTRKAIQAYQQK
;
A
#
# COMPACT_ATOMS: atom_id res chain seq x y z
N MET A 1 -88.24 -26.12 31.24
CA MET A 1 -86.97 -26.65 30.66
C MET A 1 -86.37 -25.59 29.76
N ALA A 2 -85.31 -24.89 30.18
CA ALA A 2 -84.63 -23.89 29.35
C ALA A 2 -83.23 -24.42 28.99
N ARG A 3 -83.00 -24.71 27.70
CA ARG A 3 -81.71 -25.19 27.19
C ARG A 3 -80.79 -23.99 26.99
N SER A 4 -79.83 -23.82 27.88
CA SER A 4 -78.75 -22.83 27.77
C SER A 4 -77.76 -23.25 26.68
N ALA A 5 -77.72 -22.54 25.55
CA ALA A 5 -76.73 -22.77 24.50
C ALA A 5 -75.35 -22.28 24.97
N LYS A 6 -74.40 -23.20 25.08
CA LYS A 6 -73.02 -22.95 25.50
C LYS A 6 -72.28 -22.21 24.37
N GLN A 7 -71.88 -20.97 24.60
CA GLN A 7 -71.11 -20.21 23.61
C GLN A 7 -69.75 -20.88 23.33
N PRO A 8 -69.29 -20.92 22.07
CA PRO A 8 -67.98 -21.47 21.73
C PRO A 8 -66.88 -20.58 22.33
N LYS A 9 -65.98 -21.18 23.11
CA LYS A 9 -64.79 -20.49 23.65
C LYS A 9 -63.88 -20.09 22.49
N ALA A 10 -63.60 -18.79 22.37
CA ALA A 10 -62.61 -18.26 21.44
C ALA A 10 -61.25 -18.92 21.69
N VAL A 11 -60.80 -19.73 20.74
CA VAL A 11 -59.46 -20.34 20.76
C VAL A 11 -58.47 -19.20 20.60
N LYS A 12 -57.82 -18.80 21.71
CA LYS A 12 -56.66 -17.89 21.65
C LYS A 12 -55.59 -18.58 20.82
N ARG A 13 -55.46 -18.19 19.55
CA ARG A 13 -54.35 -18.59 18.68
C ARG A 13 -53.06 -18.24 19.41
N ARG A 14 -52.43 -19.27 19.96
CA ARG A 14 -51.14 -19.20 20.67
C ARG A 14 -50.08 -19.01 19.58
N GLY A 15 -50.02 -17.81 19.00
CA GLY A 15 -48.99 -17.46 18.03
C GLY A 15 -47.64 -17.60 18.72
N ASN A 16 -46.86 -18.58 18.26
CA ASN A 16 -45.55 -18.91 18.83
C ASN A 16 -44.73 -17.62 18.97
N ALA A 17 -44.08 -17.43 20.12
CA ALA A 17 -43.31 -16.22 20.43
C ALA A 17 -42.31 -15.85 19.31
N PHE A 18 -41.76 -16.88 18.64
CA PHE A 18 -40.90 -16.79 17.46
C PHE A 18 -41.53 -16.05 16.27
N GLN A 19 -42.83 -16.24 16.04
CA GLN A 19 -43.54 -15.60 14.93
C GLN A 19 -43.79 -14.12 15.24
N ARG A 20 -44.04 -13.79 16.52
CA ARG A 20 -44.18 -12.40 16.98
C ARG A 20 -42.86 -11.65 16.91
N SER A 21 -41.74 -12.29 17.25
CA SER A 21 -40.41 -11.69 17.15
C SER A 21 -40.00 -11.48 15.68
N ALA A 22 -40.26 -12.44 14.79
CA ALA A 22 -40.00 -12.30 13.35
C ALA A 22 -40.76 -11.13 12.73
N VAL A 23 -42.07 -11.00 13.04
CA VAL A 23 -42.89 -9.89 12.55
C VAL A 23 -42.44 -8.54 13.13
N ALA A 24 -42.06 -8.50 14.41
CA ALA A 24 -41.58 -7.28 15.05
C ALA A 24 -40.25 -6.79 14.45
N LEU A 25 -39.33 -7.71 14.14
CA LEU A 25 -38.07 -7.38 13.48
C LEU A 25 -38.31 -6.94 12.03
N GLY A 26 -39.14 -7.65 11.28
CA GLY A 26 -39.51 -7.28 9.92
C GLY A 26 -40.13 -5.88 9.84
N SER A 27 -41.01 -5.55 10.78
CA SER A 27 -41.61 -4.21 10.87
C SER A 27 -40.61 -3.12 11.24
N LYS A 28 -39.59 -3.41 12.04
CA LYS A 28 -38.51 -2.44 12.32
C LYS A 28 -37.61 -2.22 11.10
N ILE A 29 -37.33 -3.27 10.33
CA ILE A 29 -36.53 -3.20 9.10
C ILE A 29 -37.25 -2.37 8.02
N SER A 30 -38.55 -2.61 7.81
CA SER A 30 -39.32 -1.90 6.78
C SER A 30 -39.53 -0.41 7.08
N ARG A 31 -39.45 0.00 8.35
CA ARG A 31 -39.58 1.42 8.74
C ARG A 31 -38.39 2.25 8.30
N ASN A 32 -37.17 1.71 8.37
CA ASN A 32 -35.92 2.43 8.02
C ASN A 32 -34.99 1.55 7.17
N PRO A 33 -35.36 1.21 5.92
CA PRO A 33 -34.61 0.25 5.10
C PRO A 33 -33.21 0.78 4.73
N VAL A 34 -33.05 2.09 4.52
CA VAL A 34 -31.75 2.70 4.19
C VAL A 34 -30.76 2.59 5.34
N LEU A 35 -31.19 2.90 6.57
CA LEU A 35 -30.33 2.82 7.75
C LEU A 35 -29.95 1.36 8.05
N VAL A 36 -30.92 0.44 7.98
CA VAL A 36 -30.66 -0.99 8.19
C VAL A 36 -29.75 -1.54 7.10
N GLY A 37 -30.05 -1.30 5.83
CA GLY A 37 -29.20 -1.75 4.72
C GLY A 37 -27.78 -1.18 4.81
N GLY A 38 -27.66 0.13 5.06
CA GLY A 38 -26.36 0.80 5.20
C GLY A 38 -25.53 0.29 6.37
N SER A 39 -26.11 0.17 7.57
CA SER A 39 -25.40 -0.39 8.73
C SER A 39 -25.00 -1.86 8.53
N THR A 40 -25.85 -2.66 7.89
CA THR A 40 -25.55 -4.07 7.62
C THR A 40 -24.41 -4.20 6.61
N ALA A 41 -24.47 -3.46 5.50
CA ALA A 41 -23.40 -3.44 4.49
C ALA A 41 -22.09 -2.95 5.10
N PHE A 42 -22.12 -1.86 5.88
CA PHE A 42 -20.94 -1.33 6.56
C PHE A 42 -20.29 -2.37 7.48
N LEU A 43 -21.07 -3.04 8.33
CA LEU A 43 -20.55 -4.05 9.26
C LEU A 43 -19.97 -5.27 8.53
N VAL A 44 -20.61 -5.72 7.45
CA VAL A 44 -20.10 -6.85 6.64
C VAL A 44 -18.76 -6.47 6.01
N THR A 45 -18.67 -5.31 5.36
CA THR A 45 -17.43 -4.87 4.73
C THR A 45 -16.33 -4.63 5.76
N LEU A 46 -16.64 -3.96 6.88
CA LEU A 46 -15.69 -3.72 7.96
C LEU A 46 -15.16 -5.03 8.53
N PHE A 47 -16.04 -6.00 8.78
CA PHE A 47 -15.64 -7.32 9.30
C PHE A 47 -14.75 -8.05 8.31
N TYR A 48 -15.11 -8.07 7.02
CA TYR A 48 -14.32 -8.71 5.98
C TYR A 48 -12.90 -8.13 5.89
N VAL A 49 -12.77 -6.80 5.82
CA VAL A 49 -11.48 -6.12 5.73
C VAL A 49 -10.67 -6.31 7.01
N SER A 50 -11.30 -6.19 8.18
CA SER A 50 -10.62 -6.34 9.48
C SER A 50 -10.14 -7.77 9.70
N ALA A 51 -10.97 -8.77 9.40
CA ALA A 51 -10.59 -10.18 9.48
C ALA A 51 -9.41 -10.48 8.54
N ASN A 52 -9.43 -9.93 7.32
CA ASN A 52 -8.30 -10.05 6.40
C ASN A 52 -7.03 -9.42 6.99
N ALA A 53 -7.12 -8.19 7.51
CA ALA A 53 -5.98 -7.46 8.06
C ALA A 53 -5.40 -8.11 9.32
N LEU A 54 -6.23 -8.68 10.19
CA LEU A 54 -5.81 -9.32 11.43
C LEU A 54 -5.18 -10.71 11.20
N TRP A 55 -5.70 -11.48 10.24
CA TRP A 55 -5.33 -12.89 10.07
C TRP A 55 -4.36 -13.15 8.90
N TYR A 56 -4.47 -12.38 7.82
CA TYR A 56 -3.79 -12.67 6.55
C TYR A 56 -2.67 -11.68 6.22
N GLN A 57 -2.33 -10.76 7.14
CA GLN A 57 -1.11 -9.94 7.05
C GLN A 57 -0.12 -10.25 8.18
N PRO A 58 0.54 -11.43 8.17
CA PRO A 58 1.44 -11.84 9.24
C PRO A 58 2.80 -11.12 9.24
N PHE A 59 3.19 -10.49 8.12
CA PHE A 59 4.51 -9.91 7.95
C PHE A 59 4.50 -8.38 8.01
N PRO A 60 5.44 -7.76 8.74
CA PRO A 60 5.61 -6.31 8.73
C PRO A 60 6.21 -5.82 7.42
N HIS A 61 5.82 -4.62 6.99
CA HIS A 61 6.42 -3.96 5.82
C HIS A 61 7.79 -3.36 6.18
N ALA A 62 8.86 -3.94 5.62
CA ALA A 62 10.23 -3.47 5.82
C ALA A 62 10.52 -2.16 5.05
N GLY A 63 9.80 -1.89 3.95
CA GLY A 63 9.95 -0.70 3.10
C GLY A 63 9.25 0.58 3.58
N ALA A 64 8.87 0.70 4.85
CA ALA A 64 8.25 1.92 5.36
C ALA A 64 9.27 3.07 5.41
N PHE A 65 8.98 4.20 4.74
CA PHE A 65 9.87 5.37 4.69
C PHE A 65 10.29 5.91 6.06
N PHE A 66 9.43 5.76 7.07
CA PHE A 66 9.70 6.15 8.45
C PHE A 66 9.24 5.03 9.40
N ALA A 67 10.18 4.30 9.98
CA ALA A 67 9.90 3.31 11.01
C ALA A 67 9.89 3.97 12.40
N THR A 68 8.74 3.93 13.09
CA THR A 68 8.59 4.49 14.45
C THR A 68 8.88 3.48 15.57
N ARG A 69 9.22 2.23 15.23
CA ARG A 69 9.61 1.18 16.18
C ARG A 69 10.61 0.21 15.55
N SER A 70 11.50 -0.37 16.36
CA SER A 70 12.37 -1.47 15.95
C SER A 70 11.52 -2.74 15.72
N MET A 71 11.65 -3.35 14.54
CA MET A 71 10.95 -4.59 14.19
C MET A 71 11.88 -5.78 14.48
N GLU A 72 12.14 -6.02 15.76
CA GLU A 72 13.01 -7.11 16.22
C GLU A 72 12.17 -8.34 16.58
N GLY A 73 12.49 -9.51 16.02
CA GLY A 73 11.79 -10.78 16.32
C GLY A 73 10.69 -11.21 15.35
N PHE A 74 10.46 -10.50 14.23
CA PHE A 74 9.56 -10.99 13.17
C PHE A 74 10.28 -12.00 12.28
N PRO A 75 9.63 -13.11 11.88
CA PRO A 75 10.16 -13.98 10.85
C PRO A 75 10.36 -13.14 9.58
N ARG A 76 11.59 -13.07 9.07
CA ARG A 76 11.84 -12.42 7.77
C ARG A 76 11.07 -13.22 6.73
N ALA A 77 10.09 -12.59 6.08
CA ALA A 77 9.55 -13.13 4.83
C ALA A 77 10.75 -13.35 3.89
N GLY A 78 10.86 -14.54 3.32
CA GLY A 78 11.91 -14.84 2.35
C GLY A 78 11.90 -13.77 1.25
N ALA A 79 13.08 -13.42 0.75
CA ALA A 79 13.32 -12.33 -0.20
C ALA A 79 12.60 -12.46 -1.57
N ASP A 80 11.73 -13.45 -1.73
CA ASP A 80 11.08 -13.82 -2.99
C ASP A 80 9.59 -13.41 -3.07
N GLU A 81 9.01 -12.86 -2.00
CA GLU A 81 7.65 -12.30 -2.07
C GLU A 81 7.73 -10.88 -2.66
N PRO A 82 7.01 -10.57 -3.75
CA PRO A 82 7.05 -9.26 -4.36
C PRO A 82 6.43 -8.26 -3.38
N GLU A 83 7.30 -7.50 -2.70
CA GLU A 83 6.87 -6.32 -1.98
C GLU A 83 6.05 -5.47 -2.95
N THR A 84 4.80 -5.14 -2.60
CA THR A 84 3.93 -4.26 -3.40
C THR A 84 4.40 -2.80 -3.42
N THR A 85 5.62 -2.56 -2.95
CA THR A 85 6.31 -1.29 -3.03
C THR A 85 7.10 -1.29 -4.33
N ILE A 86 6.77 -0.34 -5.21
CA ILE A 86 7.54 -0.05 -6.42
C ILE A 86 9.02 0.02 -6.02
N ASN A 87 9.80 -0.99 -6.42
CA ASN A 87 11.23 -1.01 -6.19
C ASN A 87 11.83 0.07 -7.07
N ILE A 88 12.04 1.26 -6.50
CA ILE A 88 12.84 2.31 -7.13
C ILE A 88 14.29 1.85 -6.99
N VAL A 89 14.68 0.89 -7.83
CA VAL A 89 16.08 0.58 -8.08
C VAL A 89 16.67 1.86 -8.66
N ARG A 90 17.25 2.70 -7.81
CA ARG A 90 18.20 3.68 -8.30
C ARG A 90 19.41 2.83 -8.72
N PRO A 91 19.71 2.70 -10.03
CA PRO A 91 20.87 1.94 -10.43
C PRO A 91 22.06 2.53 -9.68
N ASP A 92 22.86 1.65 -9.06
CA ASP A 92 24.11 2.07 -8.43
C ASP A 92 24.87 2.94 -9.45
N PRO A 93 25.38 4.12 -9.04
CA PRO A 93 26.10 4.97 -9.97
C PRO A 93 27.18 4.13 -10.62
N ALA A 94 27.11 4.00 -11.95
CA ALA A 94 28.04 3.17 -12.69
C ALA A 94 29.46 3.52 -12.26
N PRO A 95 30.33 2.51 -12.01
CA PRO A 95 31.70 2.77 -11.59
C PRO A 95 32.32 3.76 -12.57
N ILE A 96 32.81 4.88 -12.04
CA ILE A 96 33.43 5.93 -12.85
C ILE A 96 34.68 5.30 -13.49
N LYS A 97 34.56 4.95 -14.77
CA LYS A 97 35.63 4.30 -15.52
C LYS A 97 36.52 5.36 -16.13
N SER A 98 37.81 5.31 -15.81
CA SER A 98 38.83 6.10 -16.50
C SER A 98 39.03 5.56 -17.93
N ASP A 99 39.12 6.47 -18.89
CA ASP A 99 39.36 6.19 -20.30
C ASP A 99 40.76 6.71 -20.69
N PRO A 100 41.67 5.85 -21.21
CA PRO A 100 43.01 6.27 -21.62
C PRO A 100 43.01 7.36 -22.70
N VAL A 101 41.97 7.43 -23.54
CA VAL A 101 41.83 8.48 -24.55
C VAL A 101 41.54 9.83 -23.88
N VAL A 102 40.69 9.82 -22.85
CA VAL A 102 40.36 11.03 -22.08
C VAL A 102 41.59 11.52 -21.31
N GLU A 103 42.39 10.61 -20.78
CA GLU A 103 43.64 10.95 -20.09
C GLU A 103 44.61 11.67 -21.03
N GLN A 104 44.79 11.14 -22.25
CA GLN A 104 45.63 11.78 -23.26
C GLN A 104 45.11 13.16 -23.67
N VAL A 105 43.80 13.30 -23.87
CA VAL A 105 43.16 14.58 -24.21
C VAL A 105 43.33 15.60 -23.07
N GLN A 106 43.13 15.19 -21.82
CA GLN A 106 43.35 16.03 -20.65
C GLN A 106 44.81 16.48 -20.53
N GLY A 107 45.78 15.61 -20.84
CA GLY A 107 47.21 15.96 -20.89
C GLY A 107 47.51 17.05 -21.93
N ILE A 108 47.05 16.86 -23.16
CA ILE A 108 47.24 17.86 -24.23
C ILE A 108 46.56 19.19 -23.86
N LEU A 109 45.34 19.16 -23.34
CA LEU A 109 44.62 20.38 -22.93
C LEU A 109 45.31 21.07 -21.75
N LYS A 110 46.03 20.34 -20.90
CA LYS A 110 46.81 20.89 -19.80
C LYS A 110 48.06 21.60 -20.30
N ASP A 111 48.78 21.00 -21.24
CA ASP A 111 49.96 21.61 -21.87
C ASP A 111 49.61 22.90 -22.64
N LEU A 112 48.38 22.95 -23.17
CA LEU A 112 47.83 24.13 -23.86
C LEU A 112 47.17 25.15 -22.90
N ASP A 113 47.27 24.95 -21.59
CA ASP A 113 46.74 25.81 -20.52
C ASP A 113 45.20 25.97 -20.51
N PHE A 114 44.47 25.03 -21.13
CA PHE A 114 43.01 24.98 -21.13
C PHE A 114 42.43 24.09 -20.01
N TYR A 115 43.22 23.18 -19.46
CA TYR A 115 42.79 22.23 -18.43
C TYR A 115 43.60 22.39 -17.14
N SER A 116 42.94 22.86 -16.07
CA SER A 116 43.55 23.10 -14.76
C SER A 116 43.44 21.92 -13.78
N GLY A 117 42.87 20.78 -14.22
CA GLY A 117 42.58 19.63 -13.38
C GLY A 117 43.73 18.61 -13.29
N THR A 118 43.49 17.57 -12.50
CA THR A 118 44.29 16.34 -12.52
C THR A 118 43.99 15.57 -13.79
N VAL A 119 45.02 15.00 -14.41
CA VAL A 119 44.87 14.13 -15.58
C VAL A 119 44.55 12.74 -15.02
N ASP A 120 43.26 12.41 -14.99
CA ASP A 120 42.69 11.22 -14.33
C ASP A 120 41.92 10.31 -15.30
N GLY A 121 41.80 10.72 -16.57
CA GLY A 121 41.05 9.97 -17.59
C GLY A 121 39.55 9.93 -17.34
N ILE A 122 39.02 10.72 -16.40
CA ILE A 122 37.60 10.77 -16.08
C ILE A 122 36.95 11.93 -16.84
N SER A 123 35.93 11.63 -17.65
CA SER A 123 35.19 12.66 -18.39
C SER A 123 34.27 13.45 -17.46
N GLY A 124 34.82 14.51 -16.85
CA GLY A 124 34.12 15.38 -15.90
C GLY A 124 33.68 16.73 -16.45
N PRO A 125 33.01 17.57 -15.63
CA PRO A 125 32.67 18.94 -15.99
C PRO A 125 33.89 19.79 -16.40
N ASN A 126 35.03 19.59 -15.72
CA ASN A 126 36.28 20.30 -16.01
C ASN A 126 36.85 19.91 -17.39
N THR A 127 36.82 18.63 -17.73
CA THR A 127 37.27 18.13 -19.04
C THR A 127 36.41 18.71 -20.17
N ARG A 128 35.08 18.72 -20.00
CA ARG A 128 34.16 19.34 -20.98
C ARG A 128 34.40 20.83 -21.15
N LYS A 129 34.62 21.56 -20.05
CA LYS A 129 34.91 23.01 -20.09
C LYS A 129 36.22 23.30 -20.84
N ALA A 130 37.27 22.51 -20.60
CA ALA A 130 38.54 22.66 -21.29
C ALA A 130 38.44 22.37 -22.79
N ILE A 131 37.72 21.31 -23.18
CA ILE A 131 37.46 21.00 -24.60
C ILE A 131 36.70 22.15 -25.26
N GLN A 132 35.67 22.68 -24.60
CA GLN A 132 34.89 23.80 -25.14
C GLN A 132 35.73 25.06 -25.29
N ALA A 133 36.57 25.39 -24.31
CA ALA A 133 37.46 26.54 -24.38
C ALA A 133 38.49 26.41 -25.52
N TYR A 134 39.00 25.21 -25.75
CA TYR A 134 39.88 24.91 -26.88
C TYR A 134 39.16 25.06 -28.23
N GLN A 135 37.92 24.57 -28.34
CA GLN A 135 37.12 24.68 -29.58
C GLN A 135 36.68 26.10 -29.93
N GLN A 136 36.66 27.02 -28.96
CA GLN A 136 36.26 28.41 -29.16
C GLN A 136 37.42 29.32 -29.59
N LYS A 137 38.66 28.79 -29.63
CA LYS A 137 39.84 29.52 -30.05
C LYS A 137 40.21 29.19 -31.49
#